data_AF-A0A972PYD1-F1
#
_entry.id   AF-A0A972PYD1-F1
#
_cell.length_a   1.000
_cell.length_b   1.000
_cell.length_c   1.000
_cell.angle_alpha   90.00
_cell.angle_beta   90.00
_cell.angle_gamma   90.00
#
_symmetry.space_group_name_H-M   'P 1'
#
loop_
_entity.id
_entity.type
_entity.pdbx_description
1 polymer ?
#
loop_
_entity_poly.entity_id
_entity_poly.type
_entity_poly.pdbx_seq_one_letter_code
_entity_poly.pdbx_strand_id
1 'polypeptide(L)'
;EVHGMAQRGGSVVTHVRLGAKVYSPLVEMGTADFVVAFEKLEALRWLPYARPGATVIVNDLEIPPLSVILGAERYPTDITRRLAAGDRRVILLNAQEMARSVGNARCANTAIMGVLARCLGPGIAEERWRAAMGDVAPRGTAQVNWKAFSLGYTYESCR
;
A
#
# COMPACT_ATOMS: atom_id res chain seq x y z
N GLU A 1 0.95 -18.25 3.96
CA GLU A 1 0.90 -17.19 4.98
C GLU A 1 2.05 -17.41 5.94
N VAL A 2 2.91 -16.41 6.16
CA VAL A 2 3.99 -16.50 7.16
C VAL A 2 3.64 -15.53 8.27
N HIS A 3 3.08 -16.04 9.36
CA HIS A 3 2.65 -15.25 10.50
C HIS A 3 3.84 -14.94 11.41
N GLY A 4 4.49 -13.81 11.17
CA GLY A 4 5.25 -13.07 12.17
C GLY A 4 4.44 -11.85 12.57
N MET A 5 3.38 -12.00 13.37
CA MET A 5 2.62 -10.85 13.86
C MET A 5 3.52 -10.07 14.81
N ALA A 6 4.08 -8.97 14.32
CA ALA A 6 4.68 -7.98 15.19
C ALA A 6 3.68 -7.55 16.27
N GLN A 7 4.01 -7.77 17.55
CA GLN A 7 3.26 -7.17 18.63
C GLN A 7 3.60 -5.67 18.69
N ARG A 8 2.54 -4.83 18.60
CA ARG A 8 2.52 -3.36 18.75
C ARG A 8 3.83 -2.65 18.35
N GLY A 9 3.90 -2.21 17.09
CA GLY A 9 4.96 -1.32 16.60
C GLY A 9 6.06 -1.98 15.76
N GLY A 10 6.00 -3.29 15.55
CA GLY A 10 6.86 -3.94 14.55
C GLY A 10 6.21 -3.98 13.16
N SER A 11 7.04 -4.23 12.16
CA SER A 11 6.60 -4.32 10.76
C SER A 11 5.73 -5.56 10.53
N VAL A 12 4.62 -5.37 9.83
CA VAL A 12 3.91 -6.45 9.14
C VAL A 12 4.30 -6.39 7.66
N VAL A 13 4.60 -7.54 7.05
CA VAL A 13 4.89 -7.64 5.62
C VAL A 13 4.11 -8.80 5.04
N THR A 14 3.48 -8.55 3.89
CA THR A 14 2.70 -9.56 3.17
C THR A 14 3.26 -9.68 1.76
N HIS A 15 3.58 -10.92 1.37
CA HIS A 15 3.95 -11.25 0.00
C HIS A 15 2.73 -11.84 -0.72
N VAL A 16 2.43 -11.28 -1.90
CA VAL A 16 1.35 -11.75 -2.77
C VAL A 16 1.95 -12.02 -4.15
N ARG A 17 1.68 -13.20 -4.70
CA ARG A 17 1.98 -13.52 -6.09
C ARG A 17 0.70 -13.88 -6.83
N LEU A 18 0.55 -13.32 -8.03
CA LEU A 18 -0.57 -13.56 -8.93
C LEU A 18 -0.04 -14.12 -10.24
N GLY A 19 -0.64 -15.21 -10.71
CA GLY A 19 -0.26 -15.84 -11.97
C GLY A 19 -1.05 -17.14 -12.19
N ALA A 20 -1.08 -17.63 -13.42
CA ALA A 20 -1.78 -18.88 -13.75
C ALA A 20 -1.24 -20.09 -12.96
N LYS A 21 0.05 -20.05 -12.61
CA LYS A 21 0.69 -21.02 -11.74
C LYS A 21 1.71 -20.31 -10.84
N VAL A 22 1.63 -20.57 -9.54
CA VAL A 22 2.53 -20.01 -8.52
C VAL A 22 3.35 -21.14 -7.92
N TYR A 23 4.67 -21.09 -8.12
CA TYR A 23 5.59 -22.13 -7.65
C TYR A 23 6.11 -21.89 -6.22
N SER A 24 6.15 -20.62 -5.79
CA SER A 24 6.59 -20.22 -4.44
C SER A 24 5.82 -18.98 -4.00
N PRO A 25 5.41 -18.89 -2.73
CA PRO A 25 4.76 -17.69 -2.18
C PRO A 25 5.75 -16.57 -1.85
N LEU A 26 7.07 -16.85 -1.86
CA LEU A 26 8.09 -15.87 -1.53
C LEU A 26 8.36 -14.94 -2.72
N VAL A 27 8.49 -13.66 -2.41
CA VAL A 27 8.97 -12.62 -3.32
C VAL A 27 10.43 -12.37 -2.98
N GLU A 28 11.30 -12.47 -3.98
CA GLU A 28 12.73 -12.25 -3.81
C GLU A 28 13.05 -10.76 -3.94
N MET A 29 14.17 -10.34 -3.36
CA MET A 29 14.63 -8.96 -3.52
C MET A 29 14.86 -8.64 -5.00
N GLY A 30 14.49 -7.41 -5.42
CA GLY A 30 14.59 -6.98 -6.80
C GLY A 30 13.61 -7.63 -7.78
N THR A 31 12.56 -8.33 -7.31
CA THR A 31 11.60 -9.04 -8.19
C THR A 31 10.16 -8.56 -8.10
N ALA A 32 9.81 -7.72 -7.12
CA ALA A 32 8.44 -7.27 -6.93
C ALA A 32 8.04 -6.25 -8.01
N ASP A 33 6.95 -6.53 -8.74
CA ASP A 33 6.32 -5.57 -9.65
C ASP A 33 5.69 -4.39 -8.92
N PHE A 34 5.22 -4.63 -7.70
CA PHE A 34 4.57 -3.65 -6.85
C PHE A 34 5.15 -3.68 -5.43
N VAL A 35 5.42 -2.50 -4.89
CA VAL A 35 5.62 -2.31 -3.44
C VAL A 35 4.51 -1.38 -2.96
N VAL A 36 3.71 -1.84 -2.00
CA VAL A 36 2.59 -1.09 -1.43
C VAL A 36 2.88 -0.84 0.03
N ALA A 37 2.94 0.42 0.42
CA ALA A 37 3.28 0.84 1.77
C ALA A 37 2.27 1.84 2.31
N PHE A 38 1.85 1.62 3.56
CA PHE A 38 0.85 2.46 4.24
C PHE A 38 1.49 3.64 4.99
N GLU A 39 2.82 3.74 4.92
CA GLU A 39 3.66 4.74 5.60
C GLU A 39 5.01 4.89 4.84
N LYS A 40 5.62 6.08 4.92
CA LYS A 40 6.82 6.43 4.12
C LYS A 40 8.08 5.64 4.47
N LEU A 41 8.40 5.49 5.75
CA LEU A 41 9.56 4.73 6.22
C LEU A 41 9.43 3.24 5.90
N GLU A 42 8.22 2.69 5.95
CA GLU A 42 7.94 1.32 5.46
C GLU A 42 8.26 1.16 3.98
N ALA A 43 7.84 2.12 3.15
CA ALA A 43 8.14 2.10 1.73
C ALA A 43 9.64 2.06 1.47
N LEU A 44 10.39 2.92 2.18
CA LEU A 44 11.85 3.00 2.04
C LEU A 44 12.54 1.69 2.47
N ARG A 45 12.08 1.09 3.56
CA ARG A 45 12.64 -0.15 4.09
C ARG A 45 12.43 -1.34 3.16
N TRP A 46 11.29 -1.41 2.47
CA TRP A 46 10.96 -2.51 1.55
C TRP A 46 11.28 -2.22 0.09
N LEU A 47 11.76 -1.01 -0.23
CA LEU A 47 12.19 -0.61 -1.57
C LEU A 47 13.16 -1.59 -2.26
N PRO A 48 14.11 -2.27 -1.57
CA PRO A 48 15.00 -3.25 -2.22
C PRO A 48 14.29 -4.45 -2.87
N TYR A 49 13.01 -4.70 -2.55
CA TYR A 49 12.23 -5.75 -3.20
C TYR A 49 11.72 -5.33 -4.59
N ALA A 50 11.61 -4.04 -4.86
CA ALA A 50 11.15 -3.52 -6.14
C ALA A 50 12.15 -3.87 -7.26
N ARG A 51 11.65 -4.45 -8.36
CA ARG A 51 12.44 -4.59 -9.59
C ARG A 51 12.60 -3.24 -10.32
N PRO A 52 13.54 -3.12 -11.29
CA PRO A 52 13.53 -2.00 -12.23
C PRO A 52 12.18 -1.89 -12.95
N GLY A 53 11.66 -0.66 -13.06
CA GLY A 53 10.34 -0.34 -13.61
C GLY A 53 9.14 -0.71 -12.74
N ALA A 54 9.35 -1.16 -11.48
CA ALA A 54 8.26 -1.46 -10.56
C ALA A 54 7.46 -0.21 -10.16
N THR A 55 6.22 -0.41 -9.73
CA THR A 55 5.38 0.64 -9.15
C THR A 55 5.43 0.60 -7.62
N VAL A 56 5.76 1.72 -7.00
CA VAL A 56 5.80 1.89 -5.54
C VAL A 56 4.65 2.81 -5.13
N ILE A 57 3.63 2.25 -4.49
CA ILE A 57 2.47 2.99 -3.98
C ILE A 57 2.71 3.29 -2.52
N VAL A 58 2.72 4.58 -2.16
CA VAL A 58 3.13 5.05 -0.84
C VAL A 58 2.09 6.02 -0.31
N ASN A 59 1.54 5.70 0.86
CA ASN A 59 0.79 6.68 1.63
C ASN A 59 1.74 7.72 2.23
N ASP A 60 1.50 9.01 1.99
CA ASP A 60 2.22 10.13 2.59
C ASP A 60 1.81 10.29 4.05
N LEU A 61 2.25 9.33 4.85
CA LEU A 61 2.05 9.27 6.29
C LEU A 61 3.40 9.00 6.94
N GLU A 62 3.64 9.70 8.03
CA GLU A 62 4.80 9.49 8.90
C GLU A 62 4.31 8.91 10.21
N ILE A 63 4.83 7.73 10.57
CA ILE A 63 4.62 7.13 11.89
C ILE A 63 6.01 6.97 12.52
N PRO A 64 6.39 7.85 13.45
CA PRO A 64 7.69 7.77 14.10
C PRO A 64 7.85 6.41 14.82
N PRO A 65 8.93 5.65 14.57
CA PRO A 65 9.23 4.46 15.35
C PRO A 65 9.63 4.85 16.77
N LEU A 66 9.65 3.86 17.68
CA LEU A 66 9.93 4.09 19.09
C LEU A 66 11.27 4.81 19.32
N SER A 67 12.31 4.50 18.53
CA SER A 67 13.62 5.18 18.62
C SER A 67 13.53 6.68 18.36
N VAL A 68 12.67 7.11 17.43
CA VAL A 68 12.42 8.53 17.16
C VAL A 68 11.58 9.16 18.26
N ILE A 69 10.53 8.47 18.74
CA ILE A 69 9.67 8.97 19.83
C ILE A 69 10.49 9.20 21.11
N LEU A 70 11.42 8.31 21.42
CA LEU A 70 12.31 8.41 22.59
C LEU A 70 13.47 9.39 22.37
N GLY A 71 13.58 10.02 21.19
CA GLY A 71 14.64 10.98 20.86
C GLY A 71 16.02 10.37 20.62
N ALA A 72 16.12 9.03 20.49
CA ALA A 72 17.37 8.34 20.17
C ALA A 72 17.77 8.49 18.71
N GLU A 73 16.79 8.66 17.81
CA GLU A 73 17.00 8.85 16.38
C GLU A 73 16.11 9.98 15.82
N ARG A 74 16.35 10.37 14.56
CA ARG A 74 15.52 11.35 13.83
C ARG A 74 14.80 10.65 12.68
N TYR A 75 13.52 10.97 12.49
CA TYR A 75 12.79 10.50 11.32
C TYR A 75 13.43 11.07 10.04
N PRO A 76 13.74 10.25 9.02
CA PRO A 76 14.38 10.75 7.81
C PRO A 76 13.47 11.71 7.03
N THR A 77 14.00 12.85 6.60
CA THR A 77 13.23 13.88 5.89
C THR A 77 13.32 13.76 4.36
N ASP A 78 14.20 12.91 3.86
CA ASP A 78 14.49 12.76 2.43
C ASP A 78 13.85 11.52 1.80
N ILE A 79 12.91 10.87 2.51
CA ILE A 79 12.31 9.58 2.09
C ILE A 79 11.70 9.68 0.69
N THR A 80 10.86 10.69 0.44
CA THR A 80 10.22 10.86 -0.87
C THR A 80 11.25 11.01 -2.00
N ARG A 81 12.34 11.75 -1.75
CA ARG A 81 13.44 11.89 -2.71
C ARG A 81 14.13 10.54 -2.96
N ARG A 82 14.39 9.76 -1.92
CA ARG A 82 15.04 8.44 -2.02
C ARG A 82 14.16 7.40 -2.71
N LEU A 83 12.85 7.44 -2.47
CA LEU A 83 11.88 6.59 -3.18
C LEU A 83 11.88 6.89 -4.68
N ALA A 84 11.89 8.17 -5.04
CA ALA A 84 11.93 8.64 -6.43
C ALA A 84 13.29 8.43 -7.12
N ALA A 85 14.34 8.07 -6.39
CA ALA A 85 15.65 7.82 -6.96
C ALA A 85 15.71 6.42 -7.61
N GLY A 86 15.91 6.38 -8.93
CA GLY A 86 16.09 5.13 -9.69
C GLY A 86 14.98 4.88 -10.71
N ASP A 87 15.05 3.74 -11.38
CA ASP A 87 14.08 3.34 -12.41
C ASP A 87 12.86 2.68 -11.77
N ARG A 88 11.94 3.49 -11.24
CA ARG A 88 10.70 3.07 -10.58
C ARG A 88 9.63 4.13 -10.79
N ARG A 89 8.36 3.70 -10.85
CA ARG A 89 7.21 4.60 -10.79
C ARG A 89 6.79 4.77 -9.33
N VAL A 90 6.86 5.99 -8.78
CA VAL A 90 6.40 6.26 -7.41
C VAL A 90 5.05 6.97 -7.44
N ILE A 91 4.07 6.39 -6.76
CA ILE A 91 2.74 6.97 -6.56
C ILE A 91 2.62 7.35 -5.09
N LEU A 92 2.76 8.64 -4.80
CA LEU A 92 2.56 9.20 -3.47
C LEU A 92 1.11 9.72 -3.34
N LEU A 93 0.42 9.33 -2.28
CA LEU A 93 -0.96 9.76 -2.03
C LEU A 93 -1.23 10.04 -0.56
N ASN A 94 -2.13 10.96 -0.26
CA ASN A 94 -2.64 11.17 1.08
C ASN A 94 -3.90 10.31 1.31
N ALA A 95 -3.72 9.04 1.66
CA ALA A 95 -4.85 8.12 1.88
C ALA A 95 -5.67 8.50 3.12
N GLN A 96 -5.07 9.22 4.08
CA GLN A 96 -5.77 9.72 5.27
C GLN A 96 -6.80 10.78 4.90
N GLU A 97 -6.45 11.69 3.99
CA GLU A 97 -7.37 12.69 3.46
C GLU A 97 -8.51 12.06 2.67
N MET A 98 -8.21 11.10 1.79
CA MET A 98 -9.24 10.32 1.07
C MET A 98 -10.19 9.59 2.02
N ALA A 99 -9.67 9.00 3.09
CA ALA A 99 -10.48 8.29 4.08
C ALA A 99 -11.36 9.25 4.90
N ARG A 100 -10.85 10.43 5.24
CA ARG A 100 -11.60 11.47 5.95
C ARG A 100 -12.72 12.03 5.08
N SER A 101 -12.49 12.23 3.78
CA SER A 101 -13.50 12.78 2.87
C SER A 101 -14.72 11.86 2.70
N VAL A 102 -14.55 10.54 2.88
CA VAL A 102 -15.66 9.57 2.89
C VAL A 102 -16.28 9.36 4.28
N GLY A 103 -15.80 10.07 5.30
CA GLY A 103 -16.33 10.02 6.67
C GLY A 103 -15.81 8.87 7.54
N ASN A 104 -14.75 8.16 7.12
CA ASN A 104 -14.17 7.09 7.93
C ASN A 104 -12.66 6.95 7.69
N ALA A 105 -11.86 7.50 8.62
CA ALA A 105 -10.40 7.44 8.59
C ALA A 105 -9.83 6.00 8.51
N ARG A 106 -10.58 4.98 8.95
CA ARG A 106 -10.16 3.57 8.86
C ARG A 106 -10.14 3.04 7.43
N CYS A 107 -10.71 3.76 6.47
CA CYS A 107 -10.76 3.35 5.06
C CYS A 107 -9.52 3.77 4.25
N ALA A 108 -8.47 4.32 4.87
CA ALA A 108 -7.24 4.72 4.18
C ALA A 108 -6.60 3.54 3.42
N ASN A 109 -6.59 2.35 4.04
CA ASN A 109 -6.04 1.17 3.40
C ASN A 109 -6.84 0.79 2.15
N THR A 110 -8.16 0.93 2.22
CA THR A 110 -9.08 0.64 1.11
C THR A 110 -8.87 1.60 -0.06
N ALA A 111 -8.58 2.88 0.20
CA ALA A 111 -8.21 3.82 -0.86
C ALA A 111 -6.92 3.40 -1.57
N ILE A 112 -5.89 2.98 -0.83
CA ILE A 112 -4.63 2.49 -1.41
C ILE A 112 -4.87 1.23 -2.27
N MET A 113 -5.75 0.33 -1.83
CA MET A 113 -6.15 -0.84 -2.63
C MET A 113 -6.83 -0.44 -3.95
N GLY A 114 -7.59 0.65 -3.97
CA GLY A 114 -8.15 1.22 -5.20
C GLY A 114 -7.06 1.64 -6.19
N VAL A 115 -6.02 2.33 -5.71
CA VAL A 115 -4.85 2.72 -6.53
C VAL A 115 -4.14 1.48 -7.08
N LEU A 116 -3.90 0.47 -6.23
CA LEU A 116 -3.30 -0.79 -6.67
C LEU A 116 -4.15 -1.49 -7.74
N ALA A 117 -5.46 -1.59 -7.53
CA ALA A 117 -6.38 -2.19 -8.48
C ALA A 117 -6.35 -1.48 -9.83
N ARG A 118 -6.25 -0.14 -9.84
CA ARG A 118 -6.09 0.64 -11.06
C ARG A 118 -4.77 0.34 -11.77
N CYS A 119 -3.67 0.23 -11.01
CA CYS A 119 -2.34 -0.07 -11.57
C CYS A 119 -2.21 -1.50 -12.11
N LEU A 120 -2.93 -2.47 -11.50
CA LEU A 120 -3.01 -3.85 -12.00
C LEU A 120 -3.78 -3.93 -13.34
N GLY A 121 -4.52 -2.88 -13.70
CA GLY A 121 -5.21 -2.77 -14.97
C GLY A 121 -6.39 -3.75 -15.12
N PRO A 122 -6.82 -4.04 -16.35
CA PRO A 122 -8.05 -4.80 -16.61
C PRO A 122 -7.92 -6.30 -16.31
N GLY A 123 -6.76 -6.78 -15.83
CA GLY A 123 -6.55 -8.18 -15.46
C GLY A 123 -7.44 -8.66 -14.31
N ILE A 124 -7.96 -7.73 -13.50
CA ILE A 124 -8.98 -8.01 -12.48
C ILE A 124 -10.12 -7.03 -12.66
N ALA A 125 -11.30 -7.55 -13.01
CA ALA A 125 -12.51 -6.75 -13.17
C ALA A 125 -12.88 -6.03 -11.87
N GLU A 126 -13.36 -4.78 -11.98
CA GLU A 126 -13.74 -3.94 -10.84
C GLU A 126 -14.81 -4.61 -9.96
N GLU A 127 -15.73 -5.35 -10.58
CA GLU A 127 -16.79 -6.10 -9.90
C GLU A 127 -16.22 -7.16 -8.94
N ARG A 128 -15.06 -7.74 -9.26
CA ARG A 128 -14.40 -8.71 -8.36
C ARG A 128 -13.85 -8.03 -7.11
N TRP A 129 -13.30 -6.82 -7.24
CA TRP A 129 -12.90 -6.00 -6.10
C TRP A 129 -14.10 -5.64 -5.24
N ARG A 130 -15.19 -5.21 -5.87
CA ARG A 130 -16.45 -4.87 -5.18
C ARG A 130 -17.03 -6.05 -4.42
N ALA A 131 -17.08 -7.23 -5.04
CA ALA A 131 -17.55 -8.46 -4.41
C ALA A 131 -16.68 -8.83 -3.21
N ALA A 132 -15.36 -8.90 -3.39
CA ALA A 132 -14.43 -9.25 -2.32
C ALA A 132 -14.52 -8.29 -1.13
N MET A 133 -14.66 -6.99 -1.38
CA MET A 133 -14.89 -6.01 -0.31
C MET A 133 -16.22 -6.23 0.42
N GLY A 134 -17.28 -6.65 -0.28
CA GLY A 134 -18.55 -7.02 0.34
C GLY A 134 -18.40 -8.17 1.34
N ASP A 135 -17.52 -9.13 1.03
CA ASP A 135 -17.30 -10.32 1.84
C ASP A 135 -16.43 -10.05 3.08
N VAL A 136 -15.42 -9.17 2.96
CA VAL A 136 -14.42 -8.94 4.03
C VAL A 136 -14.64 -7.66 4.84
N ALA A 137 -15.45 -6.72 4.34
CA ALA A 137 -15.65 -5.46 5.05
C ALA A 137 -16.38 -5.70 6.39
N PRO A 138 -15.99 -4.98 7.46
CA PRO A 138 -16.73 -5.01 8.71
C PRO A 138 -18.21 -4.70 8.49
N ARG A 139 -19.09 -5.37 9.26
CA ARG A 139 -20.55 -5.20 9.15
C ARG A 139 -20.93 -3.70 9.17
N GLY A 140 -21.76 -3.31 8.20
CA GLY A 140 -22.23 -1.92 8.05
C GLY A 140 -21.22 -0.95 7.41
N THR A 141 -20.02 -1.40 7.03
CA THR A 141 -18.97 -0.52 6.48
C THR A 141 -18.69 -0.71 4.99
N ALA A 142 -19.37 -1.64 4.32
CA ALA A 142 -19.12 -1.97 2.91
C ALA A 142 -19.26 -0.74 1.98
N GLN A 143 -20.28 0.08 2.17
CA GLN A 143 -20.52 1.26 1.33
C GLN A 143 -19.43 2.33 1.47
N VAL A 144 -18.97 2.60 2.69
CA VAL A 144 -17.91 3.61 2.93
C VAL A 144 -16.55 3.11 2.43
N ASN A 145 -16.28 1.81 2.57
CA ASN A 145 -15.11 1.17 1.97
C ASN A 145 -15.14 1.26 0.45
N TRP A 146 -16.29 0.98 -0.18
CA TRP A 146 -16.42 1.12 -1.62
C TRP A 146 -16.16 2.55 -2.12
N LYS A 147 -16.66 3.56 -1.40
CA LYS A 147 -16.37 4.97 -1.71
C LYS A 147 -14.87 5.26 -1.62
N ALA A 148 -14.20 4.81 -0.56
CA ALA A 148 -12.74 4.98 -0.41
C ALA A 148 -11.96 4.28 -1.54
N PHE A 149 -12.33 3.04 -1.86
CA PHE A 149 -11.74 2.30 -2.97
C PHE A 149 -11.91 3.05 -4.29
N SER A 150 -13.11 3.54 -4.57
CA SER A 150 -13.42 4.27 -5.80
C SER A 150 -12.56 5.52 -5.96
N LEU A 151 -12.35 6.29 -4.87
CA LEU A 151 -11.45 7.44 -4.89
C LEU A 151 -10.02 7.06 -5.28
N GLY A 152 -9.51 5.96 -4.71
CA GLY A 152 -8.20 5.42 -5.08
C GLY A 152 -8.14 4.91 -6.52
N TYR A 153 -9.18 4.23 -6.99
CA TYR A 153 -9.26 3.68 -8.34
C TYR A 153 -9.23 4.77 -9.42
N THR A 154 -9.82 5.93 -9.13
CA THR A 154 -9.83 7.10 -10.02
C THR A 154 -8.65 8.04 -9.83
N TYR A 155 -7.68 7.72 -8.96
CA TYR A 155 -6.56 8.60 -8.65
C TYR A 155 -5.66 8.85 -9.87
N GLU A 156 -5.47 10.13 -10.22
CA GLU A 156 -4.96 10.56 -11.53
C GLU A 156 -3.51 10.14 -11.82
N SER A 157 -2.71 9.89 -10.78
CA SER A 157 -1.31 9.51 -10.91
C SER A 157 -1.08 8.05 -11.35
N CYS A 158 -2.16 7.29 -11.60
CA CYS A 158 -2.11 5.97 -12.24
C CYS A 158 -2.16 6.02 -13.79
N ARG A 159 -2.22 7.21 -14.40
CA ARG A 159 -2.18 7.37 -15.88
C ARG A 159 -0.80 7.21 -16.47
#